data_AF-A0A3N6RVQ8-F1
#
_entry.id   AF-A0A3N6RVQ8-F1
#
_cell.length_a   1.000
_cell.length_b   1.000
_cell.length_c   1.000
_cell.angle_alpha   90.00
_cell.angle_beta   90.00
_cell.angle_gamma   90.00
#
_symmetry.space_group_name_H-M   'P 1'
#
loop_
_entity.id
_entity.type
_entity.pdbx_description
1 polymer ?
#
loop_
_entity_poly.entity_id
_entity_poly.type
_entity_poly.pdbx_seq_one_letter_code
_entity_poly.pdbx_strand_id
1 'polypeptide(L)'
;MTEFYIFRAGLFSGLLGSFLIFISFFIYAFNRKKYDDLISLFLKKYKFPAPYSFYHMVGFFGAYQVCRFFIKLGKNKRIYFLSHEDPAYLFFSENEITVSRWMLYLSRLWMFAGICYFVTCVAVLILYIIR
;
A
#
# COMPACT_ATOMS: atom_id res chain seq x y z
N MET A 1 -16.23 33.19 4.28
CA MET A 1 -17.16 32.03 4.38
C MET A 1 -16.60 30.82 3.66
N THR A 2 -16.28 30.89 2.36
CA THR A 2 -15.76 29.76 1.57
C THR A 2 -14.46 29.17 2.09
N GLU A 3 -13.49 29.99 2.48
CA GLU A 3 -12.20 29.55 3.08
C GLU A 3 -12.40 28.67 4.33
N PHE A 4 -13.39 29.01 5.16
CA PHE A 4 -13.69 28.26 6.38
C PHE A 4 -14.18 26.83 6.09
N TYR A 5 -15.01 26.66 5.05
CA TYR A 5 -15.47 25.35 4.62
C TYR A 5 -14.33 24.53 4.00
N ILE A 6 -13.48 25.14 3.18
CA ILE A 6 -12.31 24.48 2.58
C ILE A 6 -11.35 24.00 3.67
N PHE A 7 -11.07 24.84 4.66
CA PHE A 7 -10.22 24.48 5.80
C PHE A 7 -10.79 23.29 6.59
N ARG A 8 -12.08 23.32 6.94
CA ARG A 8 -12.73 22.21 7.67
C ARG A 8 -12.73 20.91 6.87
N ALA A 9 -13.03 20.98 5.57
CA ALA A 9 -13.03 19.81 4.70
C ALA A 9 -11.62 19.20 4.57
N GLY A 10 -10.59 20.04 4.38
CA GLY A 10 -9.20 19.61 4.31
C GLY A 10 -8.72 18.96 5.61
N LEU A 11 -9.03 19.57 6.76
CA LEU A 11 -8.69 19.04 8.08
C LEU A 11 -9.39 17.72 8.36
N PHE A 12 -10.71 17.65 8.11
CA PHE A 12 -11.49 16.43 8.28
C PHE A 12 -10.94 15.29 7.43
N SER A 13 -10.61 15.57 6.16
CA SER A 13 -10.01 14.57 5.27
C SER A 13 -8.67 14.07 5.82
N GLY A 14 -7.79 14.96 6.30
CA GLY A 14 -6.48 14.58 6.84
C GLY A 14 -6.58 13.72 8.10
N LEU A 15 -7.54 14.04 8.98
CA LEU A 15 -7.84 13.24 10.18
C LEU A 15 -8.39 11.86 9.80
N LEU A 16 -9.30 11.80 8.83
CA LEU A 16 -9.81 10.53 8.30
C LEU A 16 -8.69 9.69 7.69
N GLY A 17 -7.79 10.28 6.91
CA GLY A 17 -6.61 9.62 6.36
C GLY A 17 -5.72 9.04 7.45
N SER A 18 -5.46 9.81 8.51
CA SER A 18 -4.68 9.38 9.68
C SER A 18 -5.33 8.21 10.40
N PHE A 19 -6.66 8.26 10.59
CA PHE A 19 -7.43 7.19 11.21
C PHE A 19 -7.38 5.89 10.39
N LEU A 20 -7.45 5.97 9.05
CA LEU A 20 -7.30 4.80 8.17
C LEU A 20 -5.91 4.17 8.27
N ILE A 21 -4.84 4.99 8.33
CA ILE A 21 -3.48 4.50 8.55
C ILE A 21 -3.37 3.81 9.91
N PHE A 22 -3.95 4.39 10.96
CA PHE A 22 -3.98 3.81 12.30
C PHE A 22 -4.68 2.44 12.31
N ILE A 23 -5.85 2.29 11.67
CA ILE A 23 -6.51 0.98 11.53
C ILE A 23 -5.62 0.00 10.75
N SER A 24 -4.99 0.45 9.67
CA SER A 24 -4.15 -0.41 8.85
C SER A 24 -2.92 -0.95 9.61
N PHE A 25 -2.43 -0.21 10.62
CA PHE A 25 -1.37 -0.68 11.51
C PHE A 25 -1.80 -1.93 12.29
N PHE A 26 -3.00 -1.97 12.83
CA PHE A 26 -3.49 -3.17 13.53
C PHE A 26 -3.67 -4.36 12.58
N ILE A 27 -4.16 -4.12 11.36
CA ILE A 27 -4.27 -5.17 10.34
C ILE A 27 -2.88 -5.76 10.03
N TYR A 28 -1.87 -4.90 9.88
CA TYR A 28 -0.49 -5.32 9.69
C TYR A 28 0.02 -6.09 10.91
N ALA A 29 -0.12 -5.54 12.12
CA ALA A 29 0.37 -6.16 13.34
C ALA A 29 -0.22 -7.57 13.55
N PHE A 30 -1.53 -7.72 13.35
CA PHE A 30 -2.21 -9.01 13.47
C PHE A 30 -1.78 -10.03 12.40
N ASN A 31 -1.42 -9.57 11.20
CA ASN A 31 -1.00 -10.42 10.10
C ASN A 31 0.52 -10.44 9.90
N ARG A 32 1.31 -9.88 10.82
CA ARG A 32 2.76 -9.71 10.68
C ARG A 32 3.46 -11.04 10.40
N LYS A 33 3.11 -12.09 11.14
CA LYS A 33 3.68 -13.43 10.91
C LYS A 33 3.41 -13.93 9.49
N LYS A 34 2.18 -13.80 9.00
CA LYS A 34 1.80 -14.20 7.63
C LYS A 34 2.53 -13.37 6.57
N TYR A 35 2.76 -12.10 6.85
CA TYR A 35 3.52 -11.21 5.97
C TYR A 35 5.00 -11.64 5.88
N ASP A 36 5.63 -11.91 7.03
CA ASP A 36 7.01 -12.35 7.11
C ASP A 36 7.18 -13.74 6.45
N ASP A 37 6.24 -14.66 6.69
CA ASP A 37 6.20 -15.99 6.06
C ASP A 37 6.11 -15.86 4.53
N LEU A 38 5.22 -15.01 4.02
CA LEU A 38 5.05 -14.77 2.58
C LEU A 38 6.32 -14.21 1.93
N ILE A 39 6.98 -13.24 2.58
CA ILE A 39 8.23 -12.67 2.11
C ILE A 39 9.33 -13.72 2.10
N SER A 40 9.48 -14.48 3.19
CA SER A 40 10.51 -15.50 3.29
C SER A 40 10.33 -16.57 2.20
N LEU A 41 9.08 -16.98 1.94
CA LEU A 41 8.76 -17.94 0.89
C LEU A 41 9.12 -17.41 -0.50
N PHE A 42 8.82 -16.13 -0.79
CA PHE A 42 9.21 -15.50 -2.05
C PHE A 42 10.74 -15.44 -2.21
N LEU A 43 11.45 -15.00 -1.17
CA LEU A 43 12.89 -14.83 -1.17
C LEU A 43 13.70 -16.13 -1.26
N LYS A 44 13.08 -17.30 -1.00
CA LYS A 44 13.74 -18.60 -1.19
C LYS A 44 14.17 -18.85 -2.63
N LYS A 45 13.39 -18.37 -3.59
CA LYS A 45 13.60 -18.65 -5.03
C LYS A 45 13.71 -17.38 -5.88
N TYR A 46 13.08 -16.29 -5.45
CA TYR A 46 12.95 -15.06 -6.22
C TYR A 46 13.62 -13.89 -5.52
N LYS A 47 13.94 -12.85 -6.30
CA LYS A 47 14.48 -11.59 -5.77
C LYS A 47 13.47 -10.48 -6.01
N PHE A 48 13.30 -9.58 -5.04
CA PHE A 48 12.47 -8.41 -5.25
C PHE A 48 13.12 -7.48 -6.27
N PRO A 49 12.38 -7.01 -7.29
CA PRO A 49 12.85 -5.94 -8.15
C PRO A 49 12.91 -4.63 -7.35
N ALA A 50 13.78 -3.70 -7.75
CA ALA A 50 13.75 -2.35 -7.19
C ALA A 50 12.40 -1.66 -7.57
N PRO A 51 11.79 -0.83 -6.70
CA PRO A 51 12.20 -0.48 -5.34
C PRO A 51 11.67 -1.43 -4.24
N TYR A 52 11.05 -2.56 -4.59
CA TYR A 52 10.48 -3.51 -3.60
C TYR A 52 11.54 -4.19 -2.73
N SER A 53 12.78 -4.27 -3.23
CA SER A 53 13.96 -4.67 -2.45
C SER A 53 14.21 -3.75 -1.25
N PHE A 54 13.81 -2.48 -1.31
CA PHE A 54 13.84 -1.58 -0.16
C PHE A 54 12.56 -1.69 0.68
N TYR A 55 11.40 -1.77 0.03
CA TYR A 55 10.11 -1.74 0.73
C TYR A 55 9.90 -2.91 1.69
N HIS A 56 10.43 -4.10 1.42
CA HIS A 56 10.28 -5.21 2.38
C HIS A 56 11.08 -5.02 3.67
N MET A 57 12.06 -4.10 3.70
CA MET A 57 12.92 -3.85 4.87
C MET A 57 12.35 -2.81 5.84
N VAL A 58 11.45 -1.93 5.38
CA VAL A 58 10.94 -0.78 6.16
C VAL A 58 9.68 -1.09 6.97
N GLY A 59 9.36 -2.38 7.15
CA GLY A 59 8.26 -2.85 8.00
C GLY A 59 6.89 -2.34 7.54
N PHE A 60 6.08 -1.84 8.49
CA PHE A 60 4.68 -1.44 8.25
C PHE A 60 4.50 -0.48 7.06
N PHE A 61 5.35 0.54 6.95
CA PHE A 61 5.25 1.54 5.87
C PHE A 61 5.52 0.93 4.49
N GLY A 62 6.34 -0.11 4.42
CA GLY A 62 6.64 -0.83 3.19
C GLY A 62 5.68 -1.99 2.90
N ALA A 63 5.00 -2.50 3.94
CA ALA A 63 4.03 -3.58 3.82
C ALA A 63 2.92 -3.26 2.82
N TYR A 64 2.49 -1.99 2.73
CA TYR A 64 1.56 -1.54 1.69
C TYR A 64 2.09 -1.81 0.26
N GLN A 65 3.31 -1.37 -0.03
CA GLN A 65 3.89 -1.51 -1.36
C GLN A 65 4.15 -2.98 -1.71
N VAL A 66 4.64 -3.76 -0.74
CA VAL A 66 4.87 -5.20 -0.90
C VAL A 66 3.55 -5.96 -1.08
N CYS A 67 2.49 -5.62 -0.33
CA CYS A 67 1.17 -6.20 -0.57
C CYS A 67 0.67 -5.90 -1.98
N ARG A 68 0.83 -4.66 -2.47
CA ARG A 68 0.46 -4.32 -3.85
C ARG A 68 1.26 -5.07 -4.90
N PHE A 69 2.56 -5.30 -4.66
CA PHE A 69 3.39 -6.15 -5.50
C PHE A 69 2.78 -7.54 -5.63
N PHE A 70 2.55 -8.22 -4.51
CA PHE A 70 1.98 -9.56 -4.51
C PHE A 70 0.55 -9.63 -5.07
N ILE A 71 -0.28 -8.61 -4.83
CA ILE A 71 -1.62 -8.51 -5.44
C ILE A 71 -1.52 -8.42 -6.97
N LYS A 72 -0.55 -7.68 -7.51
CA LYS A 72 -0.32 -7.60 -8.96
C LYS A 72 0.25 -8.90 -9.51
N LEU A 73 1.22 -9.47 -8.80
CA LEU A 73 1.88 -10.72 -9.16
C LEU A 73 0.87 -11.86 -9.25
N GLY A 74 0.02 -12.04 -8.24
CA GLY A 74 -1.05 -13.05 -8.23
C GLY A 74 -2.19 -12.79 -9.23
N LYS A 75 -2.23 -11.61 -9.86
CA LYS A 75 -3.15 -11.29 -10.96
C LYS A 75 -2.46 -11.29 -12.32
N ASN A 76 -1.21 -11.73 -12.39
CA ASN A 76 -0.36 -11.68 -13.57
C ASN A 76 -0.35 -10.29 -14.25
N LYS A 77 -0.40 -9.23 -13.44
CA LYS A 77 -0.39 -7.84 -13.94
C LYS A 77 1.03 -7.31 -14.00
N ARG A 78 1.32 -6.49 -15.01
CA ARG A 78 2.61 -5.82 -15.18
C ARG A 78 3.06 -5.09 -13.90
N ILE A 79 4.27 -5.43 -13.46
CA ILE A 79 4.99 -4.80 -12.34
C ILE A 79 6.15 -3.99 -12.93
N TYR A 80 6.36 -2.77 -12.42
CA TYR A 80 7.49 -1.95 -12.84
C TYR A 80 8.80 -2.62 -12.43
N PHE A 81 9.82 -2.56 -13.30
CA PHE A 81 11.13 -3.17 -13.09
C PHE A 81 11.14 -4.71 -12.98
N LEU A 82 10.08 -5.38 -13.45
CA LEU A 82 10.01 -6.83 -13.58
C LEU A 82 9.58 -7.19 -15.01
N SER A 83 10.36 -8.00 -15.71
CA SER A 83 9.98 -8.50 -17.04
C SER A 83 8.76 -9.40 -16.93
N HIS A 84 7.86 -9.40 -17.92
CA HIS A 84 6.71 -10.30 -17.90
C HIS A 84 7.10 -11.78 -18.03
N GLU A 85 8.27 -12.05 -18.62
CA GLU A 85 8.86 -13.38 -18.76
C GLU A 85 9.61 -13.82 -17.49
N ASP A 86 9.63 -12.99 -16.45
CA ASP A 86 10.31 -13.31 -15.21
C ASP A 86 9.62 -14.49 -14.50
N PRO A 87 10.37 -15.52 -14.07
CA PRO A 87 9.80 -16.70 -13.41
C PRO A 87 9.07 -16.35 -12.10
N ALA A 88 9.29 -15.18 -11.51
CA ALA A 88 8.56 -14.73 -10.32
C ALA A 88 7.04 -14.70 -10.50
N TYR A 89 6.52 -14.55 -11.72
CA TYR A 89 5.08 -14.62 -11.98
C TYR A 89 4.49 -16.01 -11.70
N LEU A 90 5.31 -17.06 -11.69
CA LEU A 90 4.91 -18.43 -11.34
C LEU A 90 4.83 -18.64 -9.82
N PHE A 91 5.23 -17.67 -9.00
CA PHE A 91 5.27 -17.81 -7.54
C PHE A 91 3.95 -18.30 -6.93
N PHE A 92 2.82 -17.71 -7.33
CA PHE A 92 1.51 -18.11 -6.79
C PHE A 92 1.05 -19.48 -7.29
N SER A 93 1.34 -19.83 -8.55
CA SER A 93 0.98 -21.14 -9.10
C SER A 93 1.85 -22.28 -8.53
N GLU A 94 3.16 -22.05 -8.34
CA GLU A 94 4.09 -23.07 -7.84
C GLU A 94 3.89 -23.42 -6.37
N ASN A 95 3.47 -22.44 -5.56
CA ASN A 95 3.28 -22.63 -4.12
C ASN A 95 1.82 -22.91 -3.75
N GLU A 96 0.91 -23.02 -4.73
CA GLU A 96 -0.55 -23.20 -4.55
C GLU A 96 -1.18 -22.19 -3.57
N ILE A 97 -0.57 -21.01 -3.45
CA ILE A 97 -1.03 -19.94 -2.59
C ILE A 97 -1.90 -18.96 -3.37
N THR A 98 -2.73 -18.21 -2.65
CA THR A 98 -3.54 -17.14 -3.22
C THR A 98 -3.32 -15.84 -2.47
N VAL A 99 -3.63 -14.72 -3.14
CA VAL A 99 -3.57 -13.40 -2.52
C VAL A 99 -4.56 -13.33 -1.37
N SER A 100 -4.03 -13.15 -0.16
CA SER A 100 -4.85 -13.12 1.05
C SER A 100 -5.72 -11.87 1.14
N ARG A 101 -6.93 -12.00 1.72
CA ARG A 101 -7.89 -10.88 1.88
C ARG A 101 -7.31 -9.71 2.68
N TRP A 102 -6.51 -9.97 3.72
CA TRP A 102 -5.90 -8.92 4.54
C TRP A 102 -4.98 -8.00 3.72
N MET A 103 -4.28 -8.54 2.71
CA MET A 103 -3.43 -7.76 1.80
C MET A 103 -4.28 -6.78 0.97
N LEU A 104 -5.44 -7.25 0.51
CA LEU A 104 -6.41 -6.43 -0.22
C LEU A 104 -6.97 -5.32 0.68
N TYR A 105 -7.32 -5.63 1.93
CA TYR A 105 -7.82 -4.63 2.88
C TYR A 105 -6.75 -3.59 3.23
N LEU A 106 -5.53 -4.03 3.56
CA LEU A 106 -4.40 -3.16 3.82
C LEU A 106 -4.14 -2.23 2.62
N SER A 107 -4.09 -2.79 1.41
CA SER A 107 -3.88 -2.00 0.19
C SER A 107 -4.99 -0.99 -0.08
N ARG A 108 -6.25 -1.33 0.22
CA ARG A 108 -7.38 -0.41 0.03
C ARG A 108 -7.34 0.72 1.06
N LEU A 109 -7.10 0.43 2.34
CA LEU A 109 -6.99 1.44 3.39
C LEU A 109 -5.92 2.48 3.09
N TRP A 110 -4.74 2.03 2.68
CA TRP A 110 -3.65 2.93 2.28
C TRP A 110 -3.96 3.75 1.04
N MET A 111 -4.69 3.19 0.07
CA MET A 111 -5.14 3.94 -1.10
C MET A 111 -6.15 5.03 -0.73
N PHE A 112 -7.14 4.70 0.11
CA PHE A 112 -8.10 5.69 0.60
C PHE A 112 -7.44 6.76 1.47
N ALA A 113 -6.51 6.38 2.35
CA ALA A 113 -5.72 7.34 3.12
C ALA A 113 -4.92 8.28 2.21
N GLY A 114 -4.30 7.76 1.15
CA GLY A 114 -3.61 8.57 0.14
C GLY A 114 -4.54 9.56 -0.56
N ILE A 115 -5.76 9.16 -0.90
CA ILE A 115 -6.78 10.06 -1.47
C ILE A 115 -7.17 11.15 -0.46
N CYS A 116 -7.39 10.79 0.80
CA CYS A 116 -7.69 11.75 1.86
C CYS A 116 -6.58 12.80 2.02
N TYR A 117 -5.31 12.36 2.08
CA TYR A 117 -4.19 13.29 2.14
C TYR A 117 -4.04 14.14 0.88
N PHE A 118 -4.33 13.59 -0.30
CA PHE A 118 -4.35 14.37 -1.53
C PHE A 118 -5.40 15.49 -1.48
N VAL A 119 -6.62 15.19 -1.00
CA VAL A 119 -7.66 16.21 -0.79
C VAL A 119 -7.21 17.27 0.21
N THR A 120 -6.58 16.88 1.31
CA THR A 120 -6.00 17.83 2.28
C THR A 120 -4.94 18.73 1.63
N CYS A 121 -4.01 18.17 0.86
CA CYS A 121 -2.99 18.93 0.15
C CYS A 121 -3.61 19.94 -0.82
N VAL A 122 -4.61 19.52 -1.61
CA VAL A 122 -5.33 20.42 -2.53
C VAL A 122 -6.05 21.53 -1.77
N ALA A 123 -6.71 21.22 -0.65
CA ALA A 123 -7.36 22.23 0.18
C ALA A 123 -6.36 23.26 0.73
N VAL A 124 -5.20 22.81 1.20
CA VAL A 124 -4.12 23.69 1.69
C VAL A 124 -3.56 24.56 0.57
N LEU A 125 -3.32 23.99 -0.61
CA LEU A 125 -2.85 24.74 -1.78
C LEU A 125 -3.85 25.83 -2.21
N ILE A 126 -5.14 25.51 -2.24
CA ILE A 126 -6.20 26.48 -2.55
C ILE A 126 -6.19 27.62 -1.53
N LEU A 127 -6.13 27.31 -0.24
CA LEU A 127 -6.08 28.32 0.82
C LEU A 127 -4.80 29.18 0.75
N TYR A 128 -3.67 28.58 0.37
CA TYR A 128 -2.41 29.31 0.18
C TYR A 128 -2.46 30.29 -0.99
N ILE A 129 -3.19 29.96 -2.07
CA ILE A 129 -3.31 30.83 -3.25
C ILE A 129 -4.32 31.96 -3.01
N ILE A 130 -5.38 31.71 -2.24
CA ILE A 130 -6.45 32.70 -1.97
C ILE A 130 -6.02 33.73 -0.93
N ARG A 131 -5.12 33.35 -0.01
CA ARG A 131 -4.66 34.20 1.10
C ARG A 131 -3.48 35.08 0.71
#